data_AF-A0ABD0Q5Z0-F1
#
_entry.id   AF-A0ABD0Q5Z0-F1
#
_cell.length_a   1.000
_cell.length_b   1.000
_cell.length_c   1.000
_cell.angle_alpha   90.00
_cell.angle_beta   90.00
_cell.angle_gamma   90.00
#
_symmetry.space_group_name_H-M   'P 1'
#
loop_
_entity.id
_entity.type
_entity.pdbx_description
1 polymer ?
#
loop_
_entity_poly.entity_id
_entity_poly.type
_entity_poly.pdbx_seq_one_letter_code
_entity_poly.pdbx_strand_id
1 'polypeptide(L)'
;LPSSLAPGAKLRVKVETVFSHVLKPFPTHITQAERQLVVFQGNHYLYSPYPTRSQTTRVRLASKTVESYTKLGNPTKSDEAIEYGPFKDVPPFSQ
;
A
#
# COMPACT_ATOMS: atom_id res chain seq x y z
N LEU A 1 -12.10 -6.90 20.72
CA LEU A 1 -12.58 -5.57 21.15
C LEU A 1 -12.65 -5.58 22.68
N PRO A 2 -12.22 -4.53 23.38
CA PRO A 2 -12.31 -4.48 24.84
C PRO A 2 -13.77 -4.50 25.34
N SER A 3 -14.73 -4.08 24.52
CA SER A 3 -16.17 -4.21 24.76
C SER A 3 -16.96 -4.29 23.44
N SER A 4 -18.22 -4.73 23.50
CA SER A 4 -19.11 -4.76 22.33
C SER A 4 -19.40 -3.35 21.82
N LEU A 5 -19.48 -3.19 20.51
CA LEU A 5 -19.79 -1.91 19.88
C LEU A 5 -21.31 -1.78 19.69
N ALA A 6 -21.91 -0.75 20.29
CA ALA A 6 -23.32 -0.46 20.13
C ALA A 6 -23.66 -0.03 18.68
N PRO A 7 -24.91 -0.23 18.22
CA PRO A 7 -25.34 0.24 16.90
C PRO A 7 -25.09 1.75 16.71
N GLY A 8 -24.48 2.12 15.58
CA GLY A 8 -24.17 3.53 15.26
C GLY A 8 -22.92 4.09 15.95
N ALA A 9 -22.35 3.38 16.92
CA ALA A 9 -21.09 3.79 17.53
C ALA A 9 -19.91 3.62 16.55
N LYS A 10 -18.85 4.41 16.75
CA LYS A 10 -17.64 4.39 15.92
C LYS A 10 -16.46 3.91 16.74
N LEU A 11 -15.57 3.16 16.10
CA LEU A 11 -14.32 2.71 16.68
C LEU A 11 -13.17 2.95 15.72
N ARG A 12 -12.02 3.34 16.25
CA ARG A 12 -10.76 3.41 15.50
C ARG A 12 -9.91 2.20 15.84
N VAL A 13 -9.63 1.37 14.84
CA VAL A 13 -8.74 0.21 14.98
C VAL A 13 -7.48 0.49 14.18
N LYS A 14 -6.31 0.24 14.78
CA LYS A 14 -5.02 0.23 14.09
C LYS A 14 -4.62 -1.21 13.86
N VAL A 15 -4.35 -1.56 12.61
CA VAL A 15 -3.87 -2.88 12.21
C VAL A 15 -2.46 -2.70 11.67
N GLU A 16 -1.54 -3.53 12.13
CA GLU A 16 -0.15 -3.57 11.67
C GLU A 16 0.16 -4.97 11.19
N THR A 17 0.75 -5.07 10.01
CA THR A 17 1.13 -6.34 9.38
C THR A 17 2.57 -6.24 8.90
N VAL A 18 3.33 -7.31 9.11
CA VAL A 18 4.73 -7.40 8.69
C VAL A 18 4.83 -8.55 7.70
N PHE A 19 5.29 -8.24 6.48
CA PHE A 19 5.51 -9.23 5.44
C PHE A 19 7.00 -9.37 5.18
N SER A 20 7.53 -10.58 5.36
CA SER A 20 8.90 -10.94 5.00
C SER A 20 8.97 -11.44 3.56
N HIS A 21 10.11 -11.28 2.89
CA HIS A 21 10.40 -11.86 1.56
C HIS A 21 9.44 -11.44 0.42
N VAL A 22 8.78 -10.29 0.54
CA VAL A 22 7.90 -9.75 -0.51
C VAL A 22 8.62 -8.90 -1.56
N LEU A 23 9.82 -8.41 -1.23
CA LEU A 23 10.65 -7.64 -2.15
C LEU A 23 11.46 -8.59 -3.02
N LYS A 24 11.28 -8.49 -4.34
CA LYS A 24 12.03 -9.30 -5.31
C LYS A 24 13.13 -8.44 -5.93
N PRO A 25 14.40 -8.88 -5.93
CA PRO A 25 15.47 -8.17 -6.62
C PRO A 25 15.23 -8.18 -8.13
N PHE A 26 15.45 -7.05 -8.78
CA PHE A 26 15.33 -6.92 -10.22
C PHE A 26 16.34 -5.89 -10.74
N PRO A 27 17.44 -6.29 -11.41
CA PRO A 27 17.74 -7.64 -11.89
C PRO A 27 18.16 -8.61 -10.76
N THR A 28 18.14 -9.92 -11.06
CA THR A 28 18.50 -10.97 -10.08
C THR A 28 20.00 -11.05 -9.78
N HIS A 29 20.83 -10.53 -10.69
CA HIS A 29 22.29 -10.48 -10.55
C HIS A 29 22.72 -9.04 -10.84
N ILE A 30 23.64 -8.52 -10.02
CA ILE A 30 24.21 -7.17 -10.15
C ILE A 30 25.73 -7.25 -10.08
N THR A 31 26.42 -6.35 -10.76
CA THR A 31 27.86 -6.15 -10.57
C THR A 31 28.15 -5.41 -9.26
N GLN A 32 29.41 -5.43 -8.79
CA GLN A 32 29.78 -4.77 -7.53
C GLN A 32 29.51 -3.26 -7.51
N ALA A 33 29.53 -2.60 -8.69
CA ALA A 33 29.32 -1.17 -8.81
C ALA A 33 27.86 -0.77 -9.06
N GLU A 34 26.97 -1.74 -9.29
CA GLU A 34 25.57 -1.49 -9.60
C GLU A 34 24.72 -1.28 -8.35
N ARG A 35 23.68 -0.47 -8.51
CA ARG A 35 22.69 -0.24 -7.45
C ARG A 35 21.68 -1.38 -7.43
N GLN A 36 21.33 -1.83 -6.23
CA GLN A 36 20.26 -2.79 -6.06
C GLN A 36 18.90 -2.14 -6.32
N LEU A 37 18.12 -2.79 -7.16
CA LEU A 37 16.73 -2.43 -7.46
C LEU A 37 15.83 -3.58 -6.99
N VAL A 38 14.65 -3.22 -6.47
CA VAL A 38 13.66 -4.18 -5.98
C VAL A 38 12.28 -3.85 -6.50
N VAL A 39 11.49 -4.89 -6.71
CA VAL A 39 10.10 -4.81 -7.12
C VAL A 39 9.23 -5.25 -5.95
N PHE A 40 8.27 -4.40 -5.61
CA PHE A 40 7.17 -4.71 -4.70
C PHE A 40 5.87 -4.81 -5.50
N GLN A 41 5.13 -5.90 -5.29
CA GLN A 41 3.80 -6.12 -5.89
C GLN A 41 2.81 -6.37 -4.76
N GLY A 42 1.78 -5.52 -4.69
CA GLY A 42 0.76 -5.58 -3.67
C GLY A 42 -0.56 -4.99 -4.17
N ASN A 43 -1.56 -4.97 -3.29
CA ASN A 43 -2.89 -4.42 -3.58
C ASN A 43 -2.92 -2.90 -3.33
N HIS A 44 -3.61 -2.17 -4.20
CA HIS A 44 -3.89 -0.74 -4.02
C HIS A 44 -4.91 -0.47 -2.92
N TYR A 45 -5.85 -1.41 -2.77
CA TYR A 45 -6.95 -1.34 -1.82
C TYR A 45 -6.66 -2.15 -0.55
N LEU A 46 -7.34 -1.78 0.53
CA LEU A 46 -7.47 -2.61 1.72
C LEU A 46 -8.31 -3.83 1.37
N TYR A 47 -7.68 -5.00 1.34
CA TYR A 47 -8.37 -6.26 1.20
C TYR A 47 -9.15 -6.57 2.49
N SER A 48 -10.47 -6.32 2.46
CA SER A 48 -11.34 -6.56 3.62
C SER A 48 -12.70 -7.10 3.19
N PRO A 49 -13.37 -7.91 4.03
CA PRO A 49 -14.72 -8.40 3.76
C PRO A 49 -15.79 -7.31 3.90
N TYR A 50 -15.43 -6.10 4.33
CA TYR A 50 -16.34 -4.99 4.54
C TYR A 50 -16.20 -3.95 3.43
N PRO A 51 -17.30 -3.35 2.95
CA PRO A 51 -17.23 -2.24 2.02
C PRO A 51 -16.61 -1.02 2.72
N THR A 52 -15.79 -0.29 2.00
CA THR A 52 -15.15 0.92 2.54
C THR A 52 -15.65 2.16 1.81
N ARG A 53 -15.84 3.27 2.53
CA ARG A 53 -16.31 4.52 1.94
C ARG A 53 -15.19 5.37 1.34
N SER A 54 -14.03 5.39 1.98
CA SER A 54 -12.87 6.16 1.54
C SER A 54 -11.60 5.41 1.93
N GLN A 55 -10.66 5.29 0.99
CA GLN A 55 -9.34 4.72 1.24
C GLN A 55 -8.25 5.57 0.61
N THR A 56 -7.16 5.74 1.34
CA THR A 56 -5.94 6.39 0.84
C THR A 56 -4.76 5.51 1.20
N THR A 57 -3.96 5.16 0.21
CA THR A 57 -2.80 4.28 0.38
C THR A 57 -1.54 5.10 0.17
N ARG A 58 -0.70 5.19 1.20
CA ARG A 58 0.59 5.88 1.13
C ARG A 58 1.72 4.87 1.23
N VAL A 59 2.52 4.80 0.18
CA VAL A 59 3.70 3.95 0.09
C VAL A 59 4.93 4.81 0.38
N ARG A 60 5.71 4.44 1.39
CA ARG A 60 7.02 5.05 1.65
C ARG A 60 8.11 4.17 1.04
N LEU A 61 9.04 4.81 0.34
CA LEU A 61 10.12 4.18 -0.39
C LEU A 61 11.45 4.43 0.33
N ALA A 62 12.43 3.57 0.09
CA ALA A 62 13.77 3.74 0.65
C ALA A 62 14.59 4.87 -0.03
N SER A 63 14.17 5.29 -1.23
CA SER A 63 14.86 6.31 -2.03
C SER A 63 13.90 7.08 -2.93
N LYS A 64 14.30 8.28 -3.35
CA LYS A 64 13.55 9.13 -4.30
C LYS A 64 13.54 8.60 -5.73
N THR A 65 14.51 7.77 -6.08
CA THR A 65 14.65 7.15 -7.40
C THR A 65 13.67 6.00 -7.54
N VAL A 66 12.70 6.15 -8.43
CA VAL A 66 11.67 5.15 -8.73
C VAL A 66 11.69 4.91 -10.23
N GLU A 67 11.94 3.67 -10.64
CA GLU A 67 11.96 3.28 -12.05
C GLU A 67 10.54 3.27 -12.64
N SER A 68 9.59 2.66 -11.94
CA SER A 68 8.21 2.56 -12.37
C SER A 68 7.26 2.36 -11.20
N TYR A 69 6.05 2.90 -11.32
CA TYR A 69 4.95 2.69 -10.39
C TYR A 69 3.61 2.75 -11.14
N THR A 70 2.62 2.04 -10.62
CA THR A 70 1.26 2.03 -11.19
C THR A 70 0.62 3.40 -11.08
N LYS A 71 -0.17 3.82 -12.08
CA LYS A 71 -0.81 5.15 -12.17
C LYS A 71 -2.31 5.15 -11.85
N LEU A 72 -2.79 4.16 -11.10
CA LEU A 72 -4.20 4.05 -10.73
C LEU A 72 -4.65 5.23 -9.87
N GLY A 73 -5.71 5.93 -10.31
CA GLY A 73 -6.28 7.05 -9.55
C GLY A 73 -5.42 8.32 -9.54
N ASN A 74 -4.55 8.50 -10.54
CA ASN A 74 -3.64 9.66 -10.66
C ASN A 74 -2.82 9.92 -9.39
N PRO A 75 -1.96 8.95 -9.01
CA PRO A 75 -1.21 9.03 -7.76
C PRO A 75 -0.23 10.19 -7.75
N THR A 76 -0.07 10.80 -6.58
CA THR A 76 0.90 11.88 -6.36
C THR A 76 2.19 11.29 -5.81
N LYS A 77 3.31 11.55 -6.49
CA LYS A 77 4.66 11.22 -5.99
C LYS A 77 5.28 12.47 -5.37
N SER A 78 5.73 12.36 -4.13
CA SER A 78 6.44 13.42 -3.40
C SER A 78 7.67 12.82 -2.75
N ASP A 79 8.86 13.21 -3.20
CA ASP A 79 10.16 12.70 -2.73
C ASP A 79 10.21 11.16 -2.66
N GLU A 80 10.07 10.62 -1.46
CA GLU A 80 10.18 9.20 -1.09
C GLU A 80 8.80 8.57 -0.79
N ALA A 81 7.71 9.26 -1.12
CA ALA A 81 6.35 8.79 -0.90
C ALA A 81 5.52 8.81 -2.19
N ILE A 82 4.68 7.79 -2.34
CA ILE A 82 3.64 7.73 -3.37
C ILE A 82 2.29 7.63 -2.66
N GLU A 83 1.38 8.54 -3.01
CA GLU A 83 0.02 8.59 -2.47
C GLU A 83 -0.99 8.19 -3.55
N TYR A 84 -1.82 7.20 -3.22
CA TYR A 84 -2.90 6.67 -4.05
C TYR A 84 -4.26 7.01 -3.45
N GLY A 85 -5.20 7.40 -4.31
CA GLY A 85 -6.55 7.79 -3.92
C GLY A 85 -6.70 9.29 -3.65
N PRO A 86 -7.83 9.73 -3.06
CA PRO A 86 -8.80 8.92 -2.32
C PRO A 86 -9.69 8.06 -3.22
N PHE A 87 -9.75 6.76 -2.95
CA PHE A 87 -10.69 5.83 -3.58
C PHE A 87 -12.00 5.83 -2.80
N LYS A 88 -13.13 6.03 -3.49
CA LYS A 88 -14.46 6.06 -2.88
C LYS A 88 -15.22 4.76 -3.14
N ASP A 89 -16.00 4.33 -2.15
CA ASP A 89 -16.98 3.23 -2.26
C ASP A 89 -16.41 1.93 -2.85
N VAL A 90 -15.30 1.45 -2.27
CA VAL A 90 -14.62 0.21 -2.68
C VAL A 90 -15.39 -1.01 -2.15
N PRO A 91 -15.76 -1.98 -3.01
CA PRO A 91 -16.53 -3.16 -2.61
C PRO A 91 -15.71 -4.14 -1.75
N PRO A 92 -16.39 -5.07 -1.04
CA PRO A 92 -15.72 -6.15 -0.31
C PRO A 92 -14.77 -6.96 -1.21
N PHE A 93 -13.67 -7.43 -0.62
CA PHE A 93 -12.67 -8.29 -1.27
C PHE A 93 -12.04 -7.72 -2.56
N SER A 94 -11.93 -6.40 -2.68
CA SER A 94 -11.27 -5.74 -3.82
C SER A 94 -9.76 -6.02 -3.85
N GLN A 95 -9.25 -6.46 -5.00
CA GLN A 95 -7.84 -6.75 -5.29
C GLN A 95 -7.38 -6.10 -6.59
#